data_AF-A0A4Y9RZ21-F1
#
_entry.id   AF-A0A4Y9RZ21-F1
#
_cell.length_a   1.000
_cell.length_b   1.000
_cell.length_c   1.000
_cell.angle_alpha   90.00
_cell.angle_beta   90.00
_cell.angle_gamma   90.00
#
_symmetry.space_group_name_H-M   'P 1'
#
loop_
_entity.id
_entity.type
_entity.pdbx_description
1 polymer ?
#
loop_
_entity_poly.entity_id
_entity_poly.type
_entity_poly.pdbx_seq_one_letter_code
_entity_poly.pdbx_strand_id
1 'polypeptide(L)'
;MKKTITAILLATAFASAFAAPQEVASPGFAKARQQFDAAAAGDTSARDAAIEAFQGLAAAQPGHPLLMAYEGAATAMKGRDATMPWEKMKYAEKGANMIEKALQLLGPEHDEALFNGTPESIEIRLVAANTLLALPDFMNRRTGGRRAVDAALASPAFAKAPAPVRAALYA
;
A
#
# COMPACT_ATOMS: atom_id res chain seq x y z
N MET A 1 12.62 64.37 31.35
CA MET A 1 13.18 63.01 31.19
C MET A 1 12.07 62.13 30.60
N LYS A 2 12.18 61.78 29.31
CA LYS A 2 11.14 61.11 28.52
C LYS A 2 11.31 59.59 28.66
N LYS A 3 10.26 58.87 29.08
CA LYS A 3 10.20 57.40 29.03
C LYS A 3 9.41 57.01 27.78
N THR A 4 10.10 56.55 26.75
CA THR A 4 9.49 55.95 25.56
C THR A 4 9.20 54.47 25.85
N ILE A 5 7.91 54.11 25.83
CA ILE A 5 7.43 52.73 25.90
C ILE A 5 7.40 52.21 24.46
N THR A 6 8.30 51.29 24.13
CA THR A 6 8.28 50.57 22.84
C THR A 6 7.41 49.34 23.01
N ALA A 7 6.19 49.37 22.47
CA ALA A 7 5.34 48.20 22.35
C ALA A 7 5.78 47.37 21.14
N ILE A 8 6.27 46.15 21.39
CA ILE A 8 6.56 45.16 20.34
C ILE A 8 5.27 44.41 20.06
N LEU A 9 4.65 44.67 18.91
CA LEU A 9 3.57 43.86 18.35
C LEU A 9 4.17 42.60 17.73
N LEU A 10 4.04 41.47 18.41
CA LEU A 10 4.38 40.15 17.87
C LEU A 10 3.23 39.70 16.96
N ALA A 11 3.37 39.88 15.65
CA ALA A 11 2.46 39.32 14.67
C ALA A 11 2.80 37.84 14.46
N THR A 12 2.11 36.95 15.19
CA THR A 12 2.10 35.51 14.90
C THR A 12 1.32 35.28 13.60
N ALA A 13 2.05 35.12 12.50
CA ALA A 13 1.49 34.60 11.25
C ALA A 13 1.21 33.10 11.44
N PHE A 14 -0.07 32.72 11.44
CA PHE A 14 -0.49 31.34 11.20
C PHE A 14 -0.16 31.01 9.74
N ALA A 15 1.04 30.52 9.48
CA ALA A 15 1.33 29.83 8.24
C ALA A 15 0.57 28.50 8.28
N SER A 16 -0.50 28.39 7.49
CA SER A 16 -1.11 27.10 7.15
C SER A 16 -0.03 26.28 6.44
N ALA A 17 0.70 25.46 7.20
CA ALA A 17 1.65 24.52 6.64
C ALA A 17 0.86 23.48 5.84
N PHE A 18 0.87 23.60 4.52
CA PHE A 18 0.69 22.43 3.68
C PHE A 18 1.85 21.49 4.02
N ALA A 19 1.58 20.50 4.86
CA ALA A 19 2.56 19.46 5.17
C ALA A 19 2.88 18.75 3.85
N ALA A 20 4.15 18.81 3.44
CA ALA A 20 4.60 18.08 2.28
C ALA A 20 4.41 16.56 2.53
N PRO A 21 4.13 15.76 1.49
CA PRO A 21 4.08 14.31 1.61
C PRO A 21 5.33 13.78 2.32
N GLN A 22 5.15 12.88 3.29
CA GLN A 22 6.24 12.40 4.13
C GLN A 22 6.59 10.96 3.77
N GLU A 23 7.87 10.72 3.47
CA GLU A 23 8.38 9.36 3.33
C GLU A 23 8.40 8.68 4.71
N VAL A 24 7.62 7.61 4.83
CA VAL A 24 7.43 6.86 6.09
C VAL A 24 7.83 5.38 5.94
N ALA A 25 8.32 4.96 4.77
CA ALA A 25 8.74 3.60 4.55
C ALA A 25 9.83 3.17 5.54
N SER A 26 9.59 2.05 6.22
CA SER A 26 10.64 1.43 7.03
C SER A 26 11.84 1.01 6.18
N PRO A 27 13.07 1.00 6.71
CA PRO A 27 14.26 0.60 5.95
C PRO A 27 14.16 -0.79 5.29
N GLY A 28 13.42 -1.71 5.89
CA GLY A 28 13.20 -3.07 5.35
C GLY A 28 12.19 -3.15 4.22
N PHE A 29 11.35 -2.12 4.03
CA PHE A 29 10.25 -2.15 3.08
C PHE A 29 10.72 -2.29 1.62
N ALA A 30 11.73 -1.52 1.20
CA ALA A 30 12.23 -1.58 -0.18
C ALA A 30 12.76 -2.97 -0.54
N LYS A 31 13.44 -3.64 0.39
CA LYS A 31 13.91 -5.01 0.21
C LYS A 31 12.75 -6.01 0.14
N ALA A 32 11.76 -5.88 1.03
CA ALA A 32 10.57 -6.73 1.01
C ALA A 32 9.78 -6.58 -0.30
N ARG A 33 9.67 -5.35 -0.81
CA ARG A 33 9.05 -5.05 -2.10
C ARG A 33 9.83 -5.63 -3.27
N GLN A 34 11.16 -5.58 -3.25
CA GLN A 34 11.97 -6.23 -4.29
C GLN A 34 11.75 -7.75 -4.32
N GLN A 35 11.65 -8.40 -3.15
CA GLN A 35 11.33 -9.83 -3.06
C GLN A 35 9.91 -10.11 -3.60
N PHE A 36 8.95 -9.23 -3.29
CA PHE A 36 7.60 -9.31 -3.83
C PHE A 36 7.57 -9.19 -5.36
N ASP A 37 8.31 -8.24 -5.93
CA ASP A 37 8.37 -8.04 -7.39
C ASP A 37 8.96 -9.27 -8.09
N ALA A 38 10.01 -9.88 -7.52
CA ALA A 38 10.54 -11.16 -7.99
C ALA A 38 9.53 -12.32 -7.87
N ALA A 39 8.77 -12.37 -6.77
CA ALA A 39 7.70 -13.34 -6.58
C ALA A 39 6.56 -13.21 -7.61
N ALA A 40 6.20 -11.96 -7.93
CA ALA A 40 5.23 -11.65 -8.97
C ALA A 40 5.71 -12.14 -10.35
N ALA A 41 7.02 -12.04 -10.61
CA ALA A 41 7.67 -12.58 -11.80
C ALA A 41 7.83 -14.13 -11.81
N GLY A 42 7.45 -14.83 -10.74
CA GLY A 42 7.41 -16.29 -10.67
C GLY A 42 8.48 -16.93 -9.78
N ASP A 43 9.31 -16.16 -9.09
CA ASP A 43 10.28 -16.71 -8.13
C ASP A 43 9.59 -17.15 -6.83
N THR A 44 9.40 -18.45 -6.68
CA THR A 44 8.74 -19.02 -5.49
C THR A 44 9.55 -18.87 -4.21
N SER A 45 10.88 -18.75 -4.31
CA SER A 45 11.74 -18.54 -3.14
C SER A 45 11.64 -17.09 -2.64
N ALA A 46 11.59 -16.14 -3.58
CA ALA A 46 11.36 -14.74 -3.28
C ALA A 46 9.96 -14.50 -2.71
N ARG A 47 8.95 -15.29 -3.11
CA ARG A 47 7.61 -15.27 -2.51
C ARG A 47 7.66 -15.55 -1.01
N ASP A 48 8.28 -16.65 -0.60
CA ASP A 48 8.32 -17.03 0.81
C ASP A 48 9.13 -16.01 1.62
N ALA A 49 10.23 -15.51 1.06
CA ALA A 49 11.02 -14.44 1.67
C ALA A 49 10.22 -13.11 1.80
N ALA A 50 9.39 -12.76 0.82
CA ALA A 50 8.52 -11.58 0.88
C ALA A 50 7.46 -11.72 1.98
N ILE A 51 6.82 -12.89 2.09
CA ILE A 51 5.84 -13.18 3.16
C ILE A 51 6.50 -12.98 4.53
N GLU A 52 7.66 -13.59 4.76
CA GLU A 52 8.40 -13.46 6.02
C GLU A 52 8.81 -12.01 6.31
N ALA A 53 9.29 -11.29 5.29
CA ALA A 53 9.69 -9.90 5.43
C ALA A 53 8.50 -8.99 5.80
N PHE A 54 7.36 -9.11 5.12
CA PHE A 54 6.18 -8.31 5.45
C PHE A 54 5.56 -8.69 6.80
N GLN A 55 5.62 -9.96 7.21
CA GLN A 55 5.24 -10.38 8.56
C GLN A 55 6.14 -9.76 9.63
N GLY A 56 7.46 -9.73 9.40
CA GLY A 56 8.41 -9.08 10.30
C GLY A 56 8.15 -7.57 10.42
N LEU A 57 7.87 -6.90 9.30
CA LEU A 57 7.50 -5.47 9.30
C LEU A 57 6.16 -5.24 10.01
N ALA A 58 5.16 -6.09 9.77
CA ALA A 58 3.83 -5.98 10.38
C ALA A 58 3.88 -6.25 11.89
N ALA A 59 4.81 -7.08 12.38
CA ALA A 59 5.04 -7.27 13.81
C ALA A 59 5.56 -6.00 14.49
N ALA A 60 6.38 -5.20 13.79
CA ALA A 60 6.85 -3.91 14.27
C ALA A 60 5.79 -2.79 14.17
N GLN A 61 4.83 -2.93 13.25
CA GLN A 61 3.75 -1.97 13.02
C GLN A 61 2.39 -2.69 12.90
N PRO A 62 1.83 -3.21 14.01
CA PRO A 62 0.61 -3.99 13.97
C PRO A 62 -0.57 -3.22 13.37
N GLY A 63 -1.25 -3.82 12.39
CA GLY A 63 -2.43 -3.22 11.75
C GLY A 63 -2.13 -2.25 10.61
N HIS A 64 -0.86 -2.05 10.24
CA HIS A 64 -0.49 -1.19 9.12
C HIS A 64 -1.06 -1.73 7.78
N PRO A 65 -1.84 -0.93 7.04
CA PRO A 65 -2.62 -1.44 5.91
C PRO A 65 -1.73 -1.83 4.73
N LEU A 66 -0.69 -1.06 4.40
CA LEU A 66 0.21 -1.42 3.29
C LEU A 66 0.94 -2.74 3.50
N LEU A 67 1.46 -2.98 4.70
CA LEU A 67 2.15 -4.22 5.02
C LEU A 67 1.20 -5.43 4.93
N MET A 68 -0.04 -5.26 5.40
CA MET A 68 -1.10 -6.27 5.27
C MET A 68 -1.47 -6.55 3.81
N ALA A 69 -1.56 -5.52 2.96
CA ALA A 69 -1.85 -5.68 1.54
C ALA A 69 -0.76 -6.48 0.83
N TYR A 70 0.51 -6.16 1.09
CA TYR A 70 1.64 -6.89 0.53
C TYR A 70 1.74 -8.33 1.03
N GLU A 71 1.58 -8.57 2.34
CA GLU A 71 1.53 -9.94 2.89
C GLU A 71 0.38 -10.74 2.28
N GLY A 72 -0.80 -10.12 2.13
CA GLY A 72 -1.97 -10.73 1.51
C GLY A 72 -1.73 -11.10 0.05
N ALA A 73 -1.13 -10.19 -0.72
CA ALA A 73 -0.79 -10.43 -2.12
C ALA A 73 0.26 -11.55 -2.28
N ALA A 74 1.32 -11.56 -1.45
CA ALA A 74 2.30 -12.64 -1.46
C ALA A 74 1.70 -13.98 -1.02
N THR A 75 0.76 -13.95 -0.06
CA THR A 75 -0.02 -15.12 0.33
C THR A 75 -0.88 -15.64 -0.84
N ALA A 76 -1.52 -14.76 -1.61
CA ALA A 76 -2.27 -15.18 -2.80
C ALA A 76 -1.37 -15.82 -3.87
N MET A 77 -0.15 -15.32 -4.06
CA MET A 77 0.85 -15.97 -4.93
C MET A 77 1.22 -17.38 -4.45
N LYS A 78 1.19 -17.64 -3.13
CA LYS A 78 1.36 -19.01 -2.62
C LYS A 78 0.25 -19.95 -3.10
N GLY A 79 -0.96 -19.42 -3.28
CA GLY A 79 -2.08 -20.14 -3.88
C GLY A 79 -1.88 -20.44 -5.37
N ARG A 80 -1.30 -19.51 -6.14
CA ARG A 80 -0.88 -19.73 -7.54
C ARG A 80 0.11 -20.90 -7.64
N ASP A 81 1.07 -20.94 -6.73
CA ASP A 81 2.22 -21.84 -6.78
C ASP A 81 2.02 -23.19 -6.07
N ALA A 82 0.95 -23.33 -5.28
CA ALA A 82 0.66 -24.57 -4.56
C ALA A 82 0.31 -25.72 -5.52
N THR A 83 0.60 -26.96 -5.14
CA THR A 83 0.29 -28.14 -5.97
C THR A 83 -1.10 -28.71 -5.69
N MET A 84 -1.49 -28.74 -4.41
CA MET A 84 -2.76 -29.34 -4.00
C MET A 84 -3.92 -28.35 -4.16
N PRO A 85 -5.07 -28.76 -4.77
CA PRO A 85 -6.19 -27.86 -5.02
C PRO A 85 -6.70 -27.12 -3.78
N TRP A 86 -6.77 -27.78 -2.63
CA TRP A 86 -7.24 -27.16 -1.39
C TRP A 86 -6.28 -26.09 -0.86
N GLU A 87 -4.97 -26.27 -1.00
CA GLU A 87 -3.99 -25.24 -0.61
C GLU A 87 -4.06 -24.03 -1.55
N LYS A 88 -4.25 -24.27 -2.86
CA LYS A 88 -4.48 -23.18 -3.82
C LYS A 88 -5.63 -22.28 -3.37
N MET A 89 -6.77 -22.91 -3.08
CA MET A 89 -7.98 -22.23 -2.62
C MET A 89 -7.75 -21.48 -1.31
N LYS A 90 -7.20 -22.17 -0.30
CA LYS A 90 -6.93 -21.62 1.03
C LYS A 90 -6.05 -20.37 0.97
N TYR A 91 -4.93 -20.43 0.25
CA TYR A 91 -4.00 -19.30 0.19
C TYR A 91 -4.53 -18.14 -0.64
N ALA A 92 -5.17 -18.42 -1.78
CA ALA A 92 -5.81 -17.38 -2.59
C ALA A 92 -6.90 -16.64 -1.82
N GLU A 93 -7.77 -17.36 -1.10
CA GLU A 93 -8.84 -16.77 -0.30
C GLU A 93 -8.28 -15.99 0.89
N LYS A 94 -7.31 -16.56 1.63
CA LYS A 94 -6.64 -15.87 2.73
C LYS A 94 -6.03 -14.55 2.26
N GLY A 95 -5.27 -14.58 1.16
CA GLY A 95 -4.64 -13.39 0.59
C GLY A 95 -5.65 -12.33 0.17
N ALA A 96 -6.71 -12.74 -0.54
CA ALA A 96 -7.78 -11.82 -0.95
C ALA A 96 -8.48 -11.15 0.24
N ASN A 97 -8.75 -11.90 1.32
CA ASN A 97 -9.38 -11.36 2.52
C ASN A 97 -8.49 -10.35 3.24
N MET A 98 -7.17 -10.57 3.29
CA MET A 98 -6.21 -9.63 3.87
C MET A 98 -6.17 -8.32 3.08
N ILE A 99 -6.18 -8.40 1.75
CA ILE A 99 -6.19 -7.23 0.86
C ILE A 99 -7.47 -6.41 1.04
N GLU A 100 -8.64 -7.07 1.07
CA GLU A 100 -9.91 -6.39 1.31
C GLU A 100 -9.93 -5.70 2.67
N LYS A 101 -9.36 -6.32 3.70
CA LYS A 101 -9.20 -5.69 5.01
C LYS A 101 -8.24 -4.50 4.97
N ALA A 102 -7.11 -4.60 4.26
CA ALA A 102 -6.19 -3.48 4.10
C ALA A 102 -6.86 -2.28 3.41
N LEU A 103 -7.68 -2.52 2.38
CA LEU A 103 -8.47 -1.46 1.73
C LEU A 103 -9.46 -0.79 2.69
N GLN A 104 -10.07 -1.54 3.61
CA GLN A 104 -11.01 -1.00 4.60
C GLN A 104 -10.34 -0.12 5.66
N LEU A 105 -9.03 -0.28 5.87
CA LEU A 105 -8.26 0.47 6.86
C LEU A 105 -7.73 1.81 6.30
N LEU A 106 -7.94 2.09 5.00
CA LEU A 106 -7.52 3.34 4.38
C LEU A 106 -8.30 4.55 4.95
N GLY A 107 -7.59 5.40 5.70
CA GLY A 107 -7.99 6.78 6.01
C GLY A 107 -7.22 7.84 5.19
N PRO A 108 -7.61 9.14 5.29
CA PRO A 108 -6.98 10.26 4.59
C PRO A 108 -5.46 10.41 4.82
N GLU A 109 -4.96 9.97 5.97
CA GLU A 109 -3.54 9.99 6.31
C GLU A 109 -2.68 9.22 5.31
N HIS A 110 -3.23 8.17 4.69
CA HIS A 110 -2.52 7.34 3.70
C HIS A 110 -2.44 8.00 2.32
N ASP A 111 -3.16 9.10 2.07
CA ASP A 111 -3.02 9.90 0.83
C ASP A 111 -1.79 10.83 0.87
N GLU A 112 -1.24 11.08 2.07
CA GLU A 112 -0.07 11.94 2.29
C GLU A 112 1.19 11.16 2.67
N ALA A 113 1.04 10.01 3.33
CA ALA A 113 2.13 9.08 3.60
C ALA A 113 2.72 8.55 2.29
N LEU A 114 4.04 8.62 2.15
CA LEU A 114 4.76 8.06 1.01
C LEU A 114 5.51 6.79 1.43
N PHE A 115 5.39 5.77 0.57
CA PHE A 115 6.23 4.58 0.60
C PHE A 115 6.98 4.46 -0.72
N ASN A 116 8.30 4.62 -0.65
CA ASN A 116 9.18 4.66 -1.80
C ASN A 116 8.72 5.68 -2.87
N GLY A 117 8.32 6.87 -2.42
CA GLY A 117 7.83 7.95 -3.30
C GLY A 117 6.40 7.80 -3.83
N THR A 118 5.67 6.73 -3.49
CA THR A 118 4.26 6.55 -3.88
C THR A 118 3.35 6.83 -2.69
N PRO A 119 2.24 7.58 -2.86
CA PRO A 119 1.22 7.68 -1.82
C PRO A 119 0.73 6.31 -1.40
N GLU A 120 0.73 6.05 -0.11
CA GLU A 120 0.45 4.74 0.47
C GLU A 120 -0.92 4.20 0.01
N SER A 121 -1.93 5.06 -0.01
CA SER A 121 -3.28 4.70 -0.45
C SER A 121 -3.33 4.24 -1.91
N ILE A 122 -2.50 4.82 -2.77
CA ILE A 122 -2.41 4.45 -4.19
C ILE A 122 -1.68 3.12 -4.33
N GLU A 123 -0.60 2.93 -3.58
CA GLU A 123 0.16 1.68 -3.57
C GLU A 123 -0.71 0.50 -3.10
N ILE A 124 -1.49 0.67 -2.02
CA ILE A 124 -2.42 -0.36 -1.51
C ILE A 124 -3.44 -0.74 -2.59
N ARG A 125 -4.04 0.26 -3.25
CA ARG A 125 -5.05 0.03 -4.28
C ARG A 125 -4.46 -0.64 -5.52
N LEU A 126 -3.23 -0.31 -5.91
CA LEU A 126 -2.53 -0.98 -7.00
C LEU A 126 -2.24 -2.45 -6.67
N VAL A 127 -1.71 -2.74 -5.47
CA VAL A 127 -1.47 -4.11 -5.00
C VAL A 127 -2.78 -4.91 -4.98
N ALA A 128 -3.86 -4.29 -4.49
CA ALA A 128 -5.17 -4.90 -4.45
C ALA A 128 -5.74 -5.17 -5.84
N ALA A 129 -5.66 -4.21 -6.76
CA ALA A 129 -6.07 -4.36 -8.14
C ALA A 129 -5.33 -5.54 -8.79
N ASN A 130 -4.01 -5.50 -8.84
CA ASN A 130 -3.20 -6.54 -9.48
C ASN A 130 -3.52 -7.93 -8.93
N THR A 131 -3.66 -8.07 -7.61
CA THR A 131 -3.92 -9.37 -6.99
C THR A 131 -5.34 -9.86 -7.25
N LEU A 132 -6.36 -9.05 -6.92
CA LEU A 132 -7.76 -9.48 -6.97
C LEU A 132 -8.26 -9.66 -8.42
N LEU A 133 -7.69 -8.92 -9.38
CA LEU A 133 -7.97 -9.08 -10.80
C LEU A 133 -7.35 -10.37 -11.38
N ALA A 134 -6.23 -10.84 -10.82
CA ALA A 134 -5.52 -12.05 -11.27
C ALA A 134 -6.11 -13.36 -10.70
N LEU A 135 -6.99 -13.29 -9.69
CA LEU A 135 -7.64 -14.47 -9.14
C LEU A 135 -8.67 -15.06 -10.10
N PRO A 136 -8.86 -16.39 -10.11
CA PRO A 136 -9.84 -17.06 -10.95
C PRO A 136 -11.27 -16.52 -10.77
N ASP A 137 -12.01 -16.41 -11.86
CA ASP A 137 -13.34 -15.80 -11.90
C ASP A 137 -14.32 -16.41 -10.88
N PHE A 138 -14.29 -17.73 -10.70
CA PHE A 138 -15.17 -18.44 -9.76
C PHE A 138 -14.97 -18.03 -8.29
N MET A 139 -13.84 -17.38 -7.95
CA MET A 139 -13.60 -16.85 -6.60
C MET A 139 -14.31 -15.52 -6.33
N ASN A 140 -14.95 -14.90 -7.34
CA ASN A 140 -15.73 -13.67 -7.21
C ASN A 140 -14.96 -12.46 -6.62
N ARG A 141 -13.63 -12.40 -6.80
CA ARG A 141 -12.78 -11.30 -6.30
C ARG A 141 -12.60 -10.16 -7.30
N ARG A 142 -12.98 -10.39 -8.56
CA ARG A 142 -12.83 -9.45 -9.65
C ARG A 142 -13.43 -8.08 -9.35
N THR A 143 -14.65 -8.02 -8.81
CA THR A 143 -15.32 -6.75 -8.47
C THR A 143 -14.51 -5.93 -7.46
N GLY A 144 -13.90 -6.58 -6.46
CA GLY A 144 -13.01 -5.93 -5.50
C GLY A 144 -11.81 -5.29 -6.18
N GLY A 145 -11.15 -6.00 -7.10
CA GLY A 145 -10.02 -5.46 -7.87
C GLY A 145 -10.39 -4.27 -8.75
N ARG A 146 -11.54 -4.31 -9.45
CA ARG A 146 -12.04 -3.18 -10.25
C ARG A 146 -12.33 -1.95 -9.40
N ARG A 147 -13.01 -2.14 -8.27
CA ARG A 147 -13.26 -1.07 -7.29
C ARG A 147 -11.95 -0.45 -6.78
N ALA A 148 -10.89 -1.25 -6.60
CA ALA A 148 -9.58 -0.73 -6.20
C ALA A 148 -8.96 0.17 -7.30
N VAL A 149 -9.04 -0.23 -8.57
CA VAL A 149 -8.62 0.60 -9.72
C VAL A 149 -9.40 1.91 -9.77
N ASP A 150 -10.73 1.83 -9.81
CA ASP A 150 -11.60 2.99 -9.92
C ASP A 150 -11.33 4.00 -8.81
N ALA A 151 -11.18 3.51 -7.59
CA ALA A 151 -10.97 4.35 -6.44
C ALA A 151 -9.51 4.86 -6.33
N ALA A 152 -8.54 4.22 -6.98
CA ALA A 152 -7.20 4.78 -7.15
C ALA A 152 -7.22 5.94 -8.14
N LEU A 153 -7.86 5.74 -9.31
CA LEU A 153 -7.99 6.76 -10.35
C LEU A 153 -8.80 7.98 -9.90
N ALA A 154 -9.80 7.78 -9.03
CA ALA A 154 -10.60 8.84 -8.46
C ALA A 154 -9.91 9.61 -7.31
N SER A 155 -8.83 9.07 -6.73
CA SER A 155 -8.15 9.71 -5.59
C SER A 155 -7.33 10.92 -6.04
N PRO A 156 -7.40 12.06 -5.34
CA PRO A 156 -6.49 13.18 -5.56
C PRO A 156 -5.00 12.80 -5.41
N ALA A 157 -4.70 11.80 -4.58
CA ALA A 157 -3.34 11.30 -4.38
C ALA A 157 -2.75 10.66 -5.65
N PHE A 158 -3.58 10.24 -6.61
CA PHE A 158 -3.13 9.65 -7.87
C PHE A 158 -2.18 10.58 -8.65
N ALA A 159 -2.45 11.90 -8.62
CA ALA A 159 -1.61 12.89 -9.29
C ALA A 159 -0.19 12.98 -8.70
N LYS A 160 -0.02 12.58 -7.43
CA LYS A 160 1.27 12.55 -6.72
C LYS A 160 2.04 11.24 -6.97
N ALA A 161 1.41 10.22 -7.52
CA ALA A 161 2.05 8.92 -7.73
C ALA A 161 3.08 8.96 -8.88
N PRO A 162 4.19 8.21 -8.79
CA PRO A 162 5.19 8.11 -9.85
C PRO A 162 4.59 7.65 -11.18
N ALA A 163 5.17 8.09 -12.31
CA ALA A 163 4.67 7.75 -13.64
C ALA A 163 4.49 6.23 -13.88
N PRO A 164 5.42 5.34 -13.46
CA PRO A 164 5.23 3.89 -13.62
C PRO A 164 4.01 3.35 -12.86
N VAL A 165 3.74 3.86 -11.65
CA VAL A 165 2.57 3.46 -10.83
C VAL A 165 1.28 3.91 -11.51
N ARG A 166 1.26 5.15 -12.00
CA ARG A 166 0.11 5.68 -12.73
C ARG A 166 -0.18 4.88 -14.01
N ALA A 167 0.86 4.51 -14.75
CA ALA A 167 0.72 3.69 -15.95
C ALA A 167 0.15 2.29 -15.63
N ALA A 168 0.60 1.67 -14.53
CA ALA A 168 0.12 0.36 -14.12
C ALA A 168 -1.38 0.33 -13.77
N LEU A 169 -1.95 1.45 -13.31
CA LEU A 169 -3.39 1.56 -13.02
C LEU A 169 -4.28 1.72 -14.25
N TYR A 170 -3.70 2.00 -15.42
CA TYR A 170 -4.42 2.07 -16.71
C TYR A 170 -4.30 0.80 -17.56
N ALA A 171 -3.47 -0.16 -17.14
CA ALA A 171 -3.25 -1.43 -17.85
C ALA A 171 -4.37 -2.44 -17.57
#